data_AF-A0A5N7MGQ3-F1
#
_entry.id   AF-A0A5N7MGQ3-F1
#
_cell.length_a   1.000
_cell.length_b   1.000
_cell.length_c   1.000
_cell.angle_alpha   90.00
_cell.angle_beta   90.00
_cell.angle_gamma   90.00
#
_symmetry.space_group_name_H-M   'P 1'
#
loop_
_entity.id
_entity.type
_entity.pdbx_description
1 polymer ?
#
loop_
_entity_poly.entity_id
_entity_poly.type
_entity_poly.pdbx_seq_one_letter_code
_entity_poly.pdbx_strand_id
1 'polypeptide(L)'
;MQSAVVYTGLENGSEAGRDLGTKIRETLVDTPDAVIIFASPKYDHRALLQGLADACHPKVMVGASSAGEFTRDVQGEGMACALAFKGADARFAASVGRDLQRDAVAAARQIASGFAGHADHPYGYRSALVMADALAGHAEALVDELTVATAGQYQFFGGGAGDNAQFQHTVVFCGTEVFSDAAVALEILSEKPIGIGVSHGWQPASEAFRVTEAEGKRLISLNGFPAVEAFQQHAGATGQTIDTASPIPFFLHNILVLLCHKLCVAAGTSWEPSHESADEFSPDGGDRLGDVAFGADG
;
A
#
# COMPACT_ATOMS: atom_id res chain seq x y z
N MET A 1 7.85 15.38 13.17
CA MET A 1 7.93 15.15 11.71
C MET A 1 6.87 15.97 10.98
N GLN A 2 7.27 16.80 10.02
CA GLN A 2 6.40 17.51 9.09
C GLN A 2 6.11 16.63 7.86
N SER A 3 4.97 16.85 7.21
CA SER A 3 4.58 16.12 6.00
C SER A 3 3.91 17.01 4.96
N ALA A 4 3.98 16.62 3.70
CA ALA A 4 3.23 17.21 2.60
C ALA A 4 2.55 16.13 1.77
N VAL A 5 1.26 16.31 1.47
CA VAL A 5 0.48 15.45 0.58
C VAL A 5 0.15 16.27 -0.66
N VAL A 6 0.56 15.78 -1.83
CA VAL A 6 0.38 16.49 -3.11
C VAL A 6 -0.12 15.54 -4.18
N TYR A 7 -0.75 16.08 -5.21
CA TYR A 7 -1.18 15.33 -6.37
C TYR A 7 -1.01 16.14 -7.66
N THR A 8 -1.03 15.45 -8.79
CA THR A 8 -1.02 16.05 -10.12
C THR A 8 -1.91 15.26 -11.09
N GLY A 9 -2.60 15.99 -11.97
CA GLY A 9 -3.37 15.43 -13.08
C GLY A 9 -2.74 15.70 -14.45
N LEU A 10 -1.52 16.26 -14.48
CA LEU A 10 -0.80 16.50 -15.74
C LEU A 10 -0.53 15.17 -16.45
N GLU A 11 -0.67 15.13 -17.76
CA GLU A 11 -0.54 13.88 -18.52
C GLU A 11 0.92 13.52 -18.81
N ASN A 12 1.78 14.50 -19.04
CA ASN A 12 3.19 14.26 -19.33
C ASN A 12 3.94 13.89 -18.04
N GLY A 13 4.59 12.72 -18.02
CA GLY A 13 5.31 12.21 -16.85
C GLY A 13 6.33 13.20 -16.28
N SER A 14 7.19 13.79 -17.12
CA SER A 14 8.22 14.72 -16.64
C SER A 14 7.63 15.99 -16.02
N GLU A 15 6.58 16.55 -16.63
CA GLU A 15 5.88 17.73 -16.11
C GLU A 15 5.13 17.41 -14.82
N ALA A 16 4.45 16.26 -14.77
CA ALA A 16 3.79 15.74 -13.57
C ALA A 16 4.78 15.59 -12.41
N GLY A 17 5.96 15.00 -12.67
CA GLY A 17 7.02 14.88 -11.67
C GLY A 17 7.49 16.23 -11.12
N ARG A 18 7.75 17.20 -12.00
CA ARG A 18 8.17 18.55 -11.60
C ARG A 18 7.10 19.30 -10.81
N ASP A 19 5.84 19.15 -11.20
CA ASP A 19 4.70 19.74 -10.50
C ASP A 19 4.58 19.18 -9.07
N LEU A 20 4.66 17.85 -8.90
CA LEU A 20 4.69 17.22 -7.58
C LEU A 20 5.84 17.74 -6.73
N GLY A 21 7.06 17.75 -7.28
CA GLY A 21 8.23 18.25 -6.56
C GLY A 21 8.11 19.72 -6.15
N THR A 22 7.56 20.56 -7.02
CA THR A 22 7.31 21.99 -6.72
C THR A 22 6.33 22.15 -5.57
N LYS A 23 5.17 21.47 -5.62
CA LYS A 23 4.17 21.49 -4.55
C LYS A 23 4.71 20.97 -3.22
N ILE A 24 5.58 19.96 -3.24
CA ILE A 24 6.28 19.48 -2.04
C ILE A 24 7.16 20.59 -1.47
N ARG A 25 7.92 21.31 -2.30
CA ARG A 25 8.81 22.42 -1.86
C ARG A 25 8.07 23.65 -1.37
N GLU A 26 6.84 23.88 -1.83
CA GLU A 26 5.96 24.94 -1.30
C GLU A 26 5.52 24.64 0.14
N THR A 27 5.37 23.36 0.50
CA THR A 27 4.94 22.93 1.83
C THR A 27 6.13 22.65 2.76
N LEU A 28 7.16 21.98 2.25
CA LEU A 28 8.39 21.62 2.97
C LEU A 28 9.55 22.48 2.43
N VAL A 29 9.93 23.49 3.20
CA VAL A 29 10.96 24.47 2.81
C VAL A 29 12.33 23.80 2.61
N ASP A 30 12.62 22.73 3.35
CA ASP A 30 13.86 21.95 3.24
C ASP A 30 13.69 20.70 2.37
N THR A 31 14.82 20.13 1.95
CA THR A 31 14.83 18.87 1.21
C THR A 31 14.14 17.74 1.99
N PRO A 32 13.14 17.06 1.40
CA PRO A 32 12.44 15.94 2.02
C PRO A 32 13.40 14.81 2.40
N ASP A 33 13.19 14.24 3.58
CA ASP A 33 13.97 13.08 4.04
C ASP A 33 13.45 11.78 3.41
N ALA A 34 12.15 11.71 3.09
CA ALA A 34 11.56 10.64 2.30
C ALA A 34 10.39 11.14 1.45
N VAL A 35 10.19 10.53 0.29
CA VAL A 35 9.00 10.68 -0.56
C VAL A 35 8.45 9.29 -0.90
N ILE A 36 7.15 9.11 -0.70
CA ILE A 36 6.38 7.96 -1.16
C ILE A 36 5.53 8.42 -2.33
N ILE A 37 5.57 7.74 -3.47
CA ILE A 37 4.80 8.11 -4.65
C ILE A 37 3.95 6.94 -5.18
N PHE A 38 2.70 7.25 -5.49
CA PHE A 38 1.77 6.37 -6.18
C PHE A 38 1.39 7.01 -7.50
N ALA A 39 1.54 6.28 -8.60
CA ALA A 39 1.30 6.83 -9.93
C ALA A 39 0.55 5.86 -10.83
N SER A 40 -0.46 6.38 -11.53
CA SER A 40 -1.21 5.60 -12.52
C SER A 40 -0.29 4.90 -13.53
N PRO A 41 -0.63 3.69 -14.02
CA PRO A 41 0.15 2.97 -15.02
C PRO A 41 0.27 3.70 -16.37
N LYS A 42 -0.52 4.75 -16.61
CA LYS A 42 -0.46 5.52 -17.88
C LYS A 42 0.80 6.38 -18.01
N TYR A 43 1.49 6.66 -16.90
CA TYR A 43 2.67 7.52 -16.90
C TYR A 43 3.90 6.79 -17.42
N ASP A 44 4.79 7.53 -18.09
CA ASP A 44 6.21 7.16 -18.13
C ASP A 44 6.78 7.37 -16.72
N HIS A 45 6.80 6.30 -15.92
CA HIS A 45 7.25 6.35 -14.53
C HIS A 45 8.69 6.84 -14.40
N ARG A 46 9.58 6.51 -15.34
CA ARG A 46 10.97 6.97 -15.28
C ARG A 46 11.04 8.48 -15.46
N ALA A 47 10.34 9.03 -16.44
CA ALA A 47 10.28 10.47 -16.67
C ALA A 47 9.65 11.22 -15.48
N LEU A 48 8.60 10.65 -14.89
CA LEU A 48 7.92 11.18 -13.72
C LEU A 48 8.80 11.19 -12.47
N LEU A 49 9.44 10.07 -12.16
CA LEU A 49 10.33 9.98 -11.00
C LEU A 49 11.54 10.91 -11.17
N GLN A 50 12.10 11.03 -12.38
CA GLN A 50 13.20 11.96 -12.65
C GLN A 50 12.75 13.42 -12.46
N GLY A 51 11.58 13.80 -12.99
CA GLY A 51 11.04 15.15 -12.82
C GLY A 51 10.84 15.52 -11.35
N LEU A 52 10.38 14.57 -10.52
CA LEU A 52 10.22 14.77 -9.08
C LEU A 52 11.57 14.89 -8.37
N ALA A 53 12.49 13.98 -8.67
CA ALA A 53 13.83 13.98 -8.08
C ALA A 53 14.60 15.27 -8.39
N ASP A 54 14.48 15.80 -9.61
CA ASP A 54 15.11 17.05 -10.02
C ASP A 54 14.49 18.28 -9.34
N ALA A 55 13.19 18.24 -9.00
CA ALA A 55 12.46 19.38 -8.45
C ALA A 55 12.57 19.51 -6.92
N CYS A 56 12.60 18.40 -6.17
CA CYS A 56 12.64 18.47 -4.70
C CYS A 56 13.82 17.73 -4.04
N HIS A 57 14.63 16.99 -4.81
CA HIS A 57 15.85 16.30 -4.38
C HIS A 57 15.68 15.40 -3.13
N PRO A 58 14.66 14.54 -3.05
CA PRO A 58 14.40 13.78 -1.83
C PRO A 58 15.58 12.87 -1.50
N LYS A 59 15.91 12.73 -0.21
CA LYS A 59 17.01 11.83 0.20
C LYS A 59 16.70 10.37 -0.09
N VAL A 60 15.43 9.99 0.10
CA VAL A 60 14.91 8.66 -0.20
C VAL A 60 13.60 8.81 -0.96
N MET A 61 13.41 8.01 -2.00
CA MET A 61 12.15 7.97 -2.74
C MET A 61 11.77 6.53 -3.02
N VAL A 62 10.55 6.15 -2.65
CA VAL A 62 9.97 4.83 -2.97
C VAL A 62 8.57 5.02 -3.52
N GLY A 63 8.02 3.99 -4.14
CA GLY A 63 6.65 4.07 -4.62
C GLY A 63 6.19 2.82 -5.36
N ALA A 64 5.02 2.93 -5.96
CA ALA A 64 4.44 1.88 -6.79
C ALA A 64 3.49 2.45 -7.83
N SER A 65 3.21 1.66 -8.88
CA SER A 65 2.07 1.94 -9.74
C SER A 65 0.77 1.76 -8.94
N SER A 66 -0.26 2.53 -9.27
CA SER A 66 -1.55 2.56 -8.55
C SER A 66 -2.75 2.23 -9.44
N ALA A 67 -3.89 2.02 -8.80
CA ALA A 67 -5.18 1.82 -9.43
C ALA A 67 -6.24 2.66 -8.68
N GLY A 68 -6.52 3.86 -9.20
CA GLY A 68 -7.31 4.86 -8.48
C GLY A 68 -6.44 5.63 -7.48
N GLU A 69 -6.28 6.92 -7.73
CA GLU A 69 -5.47 7.82 -6.91
C GLU A 69 -6.36 8.76 -6.12
N PHE A 70 -6.08 8.88 -4.82
CA PHE A 70 -6.82 9.77 -3.95
C PHE A 70 -5.90 10.45 -2.94
N THR A 71 -6.34 11.62 -2.48
CA THR A 71 -5.84 12.35 -1.33
C THR A 71 -7.05 12.81 -0.52
N ARG A 72 -6.84 13.61 0.53
CA ARG A 72 -7.96 14.29 1.23
C ARG A 72 -8.78 15.16 0.28
N ASP A 73 -8.14 15.70 -0.76
CA ASP A 73 -8.69 16.78 -1.58
C ASP A 73 -9.18 16.29 -2.96
N VAL A 74 -8.73 15.11 -3.42
CA VAL A 74 -9.08 14.58 -4.74
C VAL A 74 -9.26 13.07 -4.70
N GLN A 75 -10.16 12.55 -5.53
CA GLN A 75 -10.26 11.14 -5.86
C GLN A 75 -10.46 11.03 -7.38
N GLY A 76 -9.73 10.13 -8.03
CA GLY A 76 -9.86 9.92 -9.47
C GLY A 76 -8.94 8.83 -10.00
N GLU A 77 -8.83 8.76 -11.32
CA GLU A 77 -7.95 7.83 -12.02
C GLU A 77 -7.02 8.60 -12.96
N GLY A 78 -5.83 8.05 -13.19
CA GLY A 78 -4.89 8.67 -14.11
C GLY A 78 -4.16 9.85 -13.49
N MET A 79 -3.95 9.84 -12.18
CA MET A 79 -3.18 10.87 -11.48
C MET A 79 -1.91 10.26 -10.88
N ALA A 80 -1.09 11.12 -10.30
CA ALA A 80 -0.02 10.71 -9.40
C ALA A 80 -0.13 11.51 -8.10
N CYS A 81 0.08 10.82 -6.98
CA CYS A 81 0.05 11.37 -5.63
C CYS A 81 1.38 11.10 -4.94
N ALA A 82 1.87 12.06 -4.16
CA ALA A 82 3.08 11.91 -3.37
C ALA A 82 2.86 12.37 -1.93
N LEU A 83 3.46 11.63 -1.00
CA LEU A 83 3.57 11.95 0.42
C LEU A 83 5.05 12.16 0.74
N ALA A 84 5.41 13.34 1.23
CA ALA A 84 6.76 13.70 1.60
C ALA A 84 6.88 13.90 3.11
N PHE A 85 8.01 13.53 3.69
CA PHE A 85 8.32 13.70 5.11
C PHE A 85 9.59 14.52 5.33
N LYS A 86 9.59 15.33 6.39
CA LYS A 86 10.75 16.05 6.89
C LYS A 86 10.78 16.02 8.41
N GLY A 87 11.88 15.60 9.02
CA GLY A 87 11.97 15.61 10.48
C GLY A 87 13.27 15.02 11.01
N ALA A 88 13.74 15.53 12.15
CA ALA A 88 14.90 14.98 12.86
C ALA A 88 14.53 13.77 13.73
N ASP A 89 13.24 13.61 14.06
CA ASP A 89 12.66 12.57 14.90
C ASP A 89 12.47 11.22 14.18
N ALA A 90 12.81 11.15 12.89
CA ALA A 90 12.79 9.93 12.10
C ALA A 90 13.97 9.86 11.12
N ARG A 91 14.38 8.63 10.80
CA ARG A 91 15.37 8.30 9.77
C ARG A 91 14.77 7.30 8.80
N PHE A 92 15.04 7.52 7.53
CA PHE A 92 14.51 6.73 6.43
C PHE A 92 15.63 6.02 5.67
N ALA A 93 15.36 4.80 5.21
CA ALA A 93 16.21 4.07 4.28
C ALA A 93 15.32 3.28 3.31
N ALA A 94 15.73 3.18 2.04
CA ALA A 94 15.03 2.36 1.05
C ALA A 94 15.86 1.14 0.67
N SER A 95 15.17 0.04 0.39
CA SER A 95 15.77 -1.22 -0.06
C SER A 95 14.85 -1.92 -1.05
N VAL A 96 15.43 -2.72 -1.94
CA VAL A 96 14.71 -3.44 -2.99
C VAL A 96 15.04 -4.93 -2.89
N GLY A 97 14.00 -5.75 -2.92
CA GLY A 97 14.10 -7.20 -3.09
C GLY A 97 13.62 -7.58 -4.48
N ARG A 98 14.46 -8.30 -5.24
CA ARG A 98 14.19 -8.69 -6.64
C ARG A 98 13.89 -10.18 -6.75
N ASP A 99 13.41 -10.58 -7.92
CA ASP A 99 13.10 -11.96 -8.30
C ASP A 99 12.04 -12.59 -7.37
N LEU A 100 11.01 -11.81 -7.02
CA LEU A 100 10.00 -12.15 -6.02
C LEU A 100 9.19 -13.40 -6.37
N GLN A 101 8.91 -13.62 -7.65
CA GLN A 101 8.26 -14.83 -8.18
C GLN A 101 9.09 -16.09 -7.96
N ARG A 102 10.42 -15.95 -8.02
CA ARG A 102 11.34 -17.08 -7.91
C ARG A 102 11.64 -17.42 -6.46
N ASP A 103 11.95 -16.42 -5.65
CA ASP A 103 12.46 -16.62 -4.29
C ASP A 103 12.13 -15.44 -3.38
N ALA A 104 10.94 -15.49 -2.77
CA ALA A 104 10.50 -14.48 -1.81
C ALA A 104 11.40 -14.40 -0.55
N VAL A 105 12.06 -15.51 -0.18
CA VAL A 105 13.00 -15.55 0.95
C VAL A 105 14.25 -14.71 0.62
N ALA A 106 14.80 -14.89 -0.57
CA ALA A 106 15.93 -14.10 -1.05
C ALA A 106 15.56 -12.62 -1.17
N ALA A 107 14.39 -12.30 -1.72
CA ALA A 107 13.89 -10.94 -1.81
C ALA A 107 13.74 -10.27 -0.44
N ALA A 108 13.16 -10.96 0.55
CA ALA A 108 13.04 -10.49 1.93
C ALA A 108 14.41 -10.20 2.57
N ARG A 109 15.38 -11.10 2.37
CA ARG A 109 16.75 -10.92 2.87
C ARG A 109 17.47 -9.74 2.23
N GLN A 110 17.28 -9.51 0.92
CA GLN A 110 17.81 -8.34 0.23
C GLN A 110 17.26 -7.05 0.85
N ILE A 111 15.95 -6.97 1.08
CA ILE A 111 15.30 -5.85 1.77
C ILE A 111 15.87 -5.66 3.17
N ALA A 112 15.83 -6.70 4.00
CA ALA A 112 16.32 -6.62 5.38
C ALA A 112 17.80 -6.21 5.45
N SER A 113 18.64 -6.68 4.52
CA SER A 113 20.06 -6.28 4.48
C SER A 113 20.28 -4.79 4.21
N GLY A 114 19.31 -4.12 3.57
CA GLY A 114 19.34 -2.67 3.33
C GLY A 114 18.82 -1.82 4.50
N PHE A 115 18.25 -2.44 5.53
CA PHE A 115 17.77 -1.72 6.71
C PHE A 115 18.92 -1.28 7.60
N ALA A 116 18.95 0.00 7.93
CA ALA A 116 19.92 0.62 8.81
C ALA A 116 19.66 0.31 10.29
N GLY A 117 18.47 -0.18 10.65
CA GLY A 117 18.13 -0.46 12.03
C GLY A 117 18.97 -1.59 12.66
N HIS A 118 19.65 -2.43 11.89
CA HIS A 118 20.54 -3.45 12.44
C HIS A 118 21.76 -2.88 13.18
N ALA A 119 22.12 -1.63 12.91
CA ALA A 119 23.23 -0.93 13.56
C ALA A 119 22.78 -0.21 14.84
N ASP A 120 23.74 0.16 15.70
CA ASP A 120 23.48 1.00 16.86
C ASP A 120 22.91 2.36 16.42
N HIS A 121 21.72 2.69 16.92
CA HIS A 121 21.01 3.93 16.62
C HIS A 121 20.15 4.39 17.81
N PRO A 122 19.80 5.68 17.91
CA PRO A 122 19.05 6.21 19.06
C PRO A 122 17.53 5.96 19.00
N TYR A 123 16.99 5.57 17.84
CA TYR A 123 15.55 5.39 17.65
C TYR A 123 14.98 4.18 18.38
N GLY A 124 13.84 4.35 19.04
CA GLY A 124 13.17 3.31 19.83
C GLY A 124 12.15 2.47 19.04
N TYR A 125 11.71 2.95 17.87
CA TYR A 125 10.65 2.34 17.08
C TYR A 125 11.13 2.05 15.65
N ARG A 126 10.69 0.91 15.10
CA ARG A 126 11.08 0.40 13.78
C ARG A 126 9.83 0.01 13.01
N SER A 127 9.59 0.69 11.90
CA SER A 127 8.51 0.34 10.98
C SER A 127 9.04 0.27 9.56
N ALA A 128 8.37 -0.45 8.68
CA ALA A 128 8.67 -0.39 7.26
C ALA A 128 7.41 -0.43 6.40
N LEU A 129 7.30 0.53 5.49
CA LEU A 129 6.32 0.50 4.40
C LEU A 129 6.85 -0.42 3.31
N VAL A 130 6.16 -1.52 3.05
CA VAL A 130 6.50 -2.52 2.03
C VAL A 130 5.49 -2.44 0.89
N MET A 131 5.99 -2.18 -0.31
CA MET A 131 5.21 -2.24 -1.53
C MET A 131 5.75 -3.36 -2.41
N ALA A 132 4.88 -4.27 -2.83
CA ALA A 132 5.27 -5.40 -3.66
C ALA A 132 4.60 -5.33 -5.04
N ASP A 133 5.27 -5.83 -6.06
CA ASP A 133 4.60 -6.18 -7.31
C ASP A 133 3.50 -7.21 -7.02
N ALA A 134 2.24 -6.77 -7.10
CA ALA A 134 1.08 -7.61 -6.75
C ALA A 134 0.95 -8.83 -7.66
N LEU A 135 1.39 -8.71 -8.92
CA LEU A 135 1.34 -9.79 -9.90
C LEU A 135 2.44 -10.82 -9.68
N ALA A 136 3.49 -10.52 -8.91
CA ALA A 136 4.47 -11.53 -8.48
C ALA A 136 3.87 -12.60 -7.52
N GLY A 137 2.85 -12.24 -6.74
CA GLY A 137 2.01 -13.24 -6.03
C GLY A 137 2.56 -13.82 -4.72
N HIS A 138 3.70 -13.36 -4.22
CA HIS A 138 4.32 -13.87 -3.00
C HIS A 138 4.39 -12.84 -1.86
N ALA A 139 3.46 -11.89 -1.82
CA ALA A 139 3.46 -10.82 -0.82
C ALA A 139 3.35 -11.33 0.63
N GLU A 140 2.55 -12.37 0.89
CA GLU A 140 2.45 -12.96 2.24
C GLU A 140 3.76 -13.61 2.67
N ALA A 141 4.34 -14.46 1.81
CA ALA A 141 5.63 -15.10 2.06
C ALA A 141 6.73 -14.06 2.28
N LEU A 142 6.74 -12.98 1.50
CA LEU A 142 7.67 -11.86 1.67
C LEU A 142 7.58 -11.26 3.08
N VAL A 143 6.37 -10.97 3.58
CA VAL A 143 6.18 -10.35 4.92
C VAL A 143 6.55 -11.32 6.05
N ASP A 144 6.21 -12.61 5.91
CA ASP A 144 6.61 -13.64 6.87
C ASP A 144 8.15 -13.72 6.95
N GLU A 145 8.83 -13.76 5.80
CA GLU A 145 10.29 -13.83 5.74
C GLU A 145 10.97 -12.53 6.21
N LEU A 146 10.37 -11.36 5.97
CA LEU A 146 10.84 -10.09 6.53
C LEU A 146 10.73 -10.07 8.07
N THR A 147 9.64 -10.62 8.61
CA THR A 147 9.45 -10.75 10.06
C THR A 147 10.53 -11.63 10.67
N VAL A 148 10.84 -12.77 10.03
CA VAL A 148 11.93 -13.66 10.46
C VAL A 148 13.28 -12.98 10.34
N ALA A 149 13.58 -12.37 9.18
CA ALA A 149 14.87 -11.73 8.89
C ALA A 149 15.17 -10.55 9.83
N THR A 150 14.14 -9.87 10.33
CA THR A 150 14.26 -8.75 11.29
C THR A 150 14.02 -9.15 12.74
N ALA A 151 13.95 -10.45 13.04
CA ALA A 151 13.69 -11.00 14.37
C ALA A 151 12.44 -10.43 15.06
N GLY A 152 11.41 -10.07 14.27
CA GLY A 152 10.15 -9.53 14.77
C GLY A 152 10.25 -8.12 15.38
N GLN A 153 11.33 -7.39 15.12
CA GLN A 153 11.54 -6.05 15.70
C GLN A 153 10.82 -4.93 14.94
N TYR A 154 10.28 -5.22 13.77
CA TYR A 154 9.69 -4.25 12.87
C TYR A 154 8.17 -4.42 12.78
N GLN A 155 7.49 -3.29 12.71
CA GLN A 155 6.11 -3.23 12.25
C GLN A 155 6.09 -3.07 10.73
N PHE A 156 5.55 -4.05 10.02
CA PHE A 156 5.39 -4.01 8.56
C PHE A 156 3.98 -3.57 8.18
N PHE A 157 3.88 -2.77 7.12
CA PHE A 157 2.62 -2.32 6.54
C PHE A 157 2.80 -1.96 5.07
N GLY A 158 1.71 -1.79 4.32
CA GLY A 158 1.76 -1.35 2.93
C GLY A 158 0.77 -2.09 2.04
N GLY A 159 1.16 -2.37 0.79
CA GLY A 159 0.22 -2.91 -0.20
C GLY A 159 0.88 -3.38 -1.49
N GLY A 160 0.05 -3.87 -2.41
CA GLY A 160 0.47 -4.28 -3.74
C GLY A 160 0.39 -3.14 -4.75
N ALA A 161 1.35 -3.08 -5.67
CA ALA A 161 1.27 -2.22 -6.85
C ALA A 161 0.05 -2.58 -7.71
N GLY A 162 -0.63 -1.57 -8.27
CA GLY A 162 -1.83 -1.72 -9.09
C GLY A 162 -1.64 -1.23 -10.53
N ASP A 163 -2.54 -1.63 -11.42
CA ASP A 163 -2.51 -1.30 -12.85
C ASP A 163 -3.92 -0.99 -13.44
N ASN A 164 -4.76 -0.29 -12.67
CA ASN A 164 -6.17 0.00 -13.01
C ASN A 164 -6.99 -1.28 -13.32
N ALA A 165 -6.79 -2.33 -12.54
CA ALA A 165 -7.48 -3.63 -12.67
C ALA A 165 -7.29 -4.30 -14.05
N GLN A 166 -6.21 -3.99 -14.76
CA GLN A 166 -5.85 -4.68 -16.01
C GLN A 166 -5.22 -6.05 -15.72
N PHE A 167 -4.56 -6.19 -14.56
CA PHE A 167 -3.86 -7.42 -14.13
C PHE A 167 -2.82 -7.91 -15.16
N GLN A 168 -2.15 -6.98 -15.82
CA GLN A 168 -1.14 -7.25 -16.85
C GLN A 168 0.28 -6.90 -16.38
N HIS A 169 0.46 -5.76 -15.72
CA HIS A 169 1.79 -5.26 -15.40
C HIS A 169 1.78 -4.25 -14.25
N THR A 170 2.46 -4.60 -13.16
CA THR A 170 2.58 -3.78 -11.95
C THR A 170 4.04 -3.55 -11.61
N VAL A 171 4.36 -2.36 -11.08
CA VAL A 171 5.75 -1.95 -10.83
C VAL A 171 5.91 -1.27 -9.49
N VAL A 172 7.10 -1.39 -8.90
CA VAL A 172 7.54 -0.67 -7.71
C VAL A 172 8.72 0.23 -8.03
N PHE A 173 8.91 1.29 -7.24
CA PHE A 173 9.91 2.33 -7.49
C PHE A 173 10.88 2.44 -6.32
N CYS A 174 12.16 2.64 -6.62
CA CYS A 174 13.17 3.06 -5.65
C CYS A 174 14.11 4.06 -6.32
N GLY A 175 14.16 5.29 -5.80
CA GLY A 175 14.75 6.41 -6.52
C GLY A 175 14.06 6.62 -7.86
N THR A 176 14.84 6.84 -8.92
CA THR A 176 14.33 6.98 -10.30
C THR A 176 14.29 5.66 -11.07
N GLU A 177 14.54 4.54 -10.40
CA GLU A 177 14.47 3.20 -10.98
C GLU A 177 13.08 2.58 -10.78
N VAL A 178 12.67 1.80 -11.78
CA VAL A 178 11.38 1.11 -11.85
C VAL A 178 11.65 -0.38 -11.93
N PHE A 179 10.97 -1.16 -11.10
CA PHE A 179 11.17 -2.60 -10.97
C PHE A 179 9.85 -3.35 -11.17
N SER A 180 9.90 -4.43 -11.94
CA SER A 180 8.90 -5.50 -11.95
C SER A 180 9.49 -6.73 -11.28
N ASP A 181 8.63 -7.67 -10.89
CA ASP A 181 9.00 -8.87 -10.13
C ASP A 181 9.85 -8.56 -8.89
N ALA A 182 9.42 -7.54 -8.14
CA ALA A 182 10.18 -6.99 -7.03
C ALA A 182 9.28 -6.44 -5.93
N ALA A 183 9.88 -6.19 -4.77
CA ALA A 183 9.31 -5.40 -3.70
C ALA A 183 10.30 -4.31 -3.28
N VAL A 184 9.75 -3.18 -2.83
CA VAL A 184 10.51 -2.09 -2.23
C VAL A 184 10.03 -1.89 -0.79
N ALA A 185 10.97 -1.60 0.10
CA ALA A 185 10.65 -1.22 1.47
C ALA A 185 11.28 0.12 1.82
N LEU A 186 10.49 0.98 2.46
CA LEU A 186 10.95 2.18 3.14
C LEU A 186 10.98 1.90 4.64
N GLU A 187 12.18 1.70 5.18
CA GLU A 187 12.41 1.67 6.62
C GLU A 187 12.18 3.06 7.22
N ILE A 188 11.52 3.07 8.37
CA ILE A 188 11.26 4.26 9.19
C ILE A 188 11.72 3.91 10.62
N LEU A 189 12.85 4.48 11.02
CA LEU A 189 13.33 4.46 12.40
C LEU A 189 12.88 5.75 13.07
N SER A 190 12.14 5.68 14.17
CA SER A 190 11.54 6.88 14.79
C SER A 190 11.70 6.92 16.31
N GLU A 191 11.68 8.14 16.86
CA GLU A 191 11.66 8.36 18.32
C GLU A 191 10.28 8.12 18.93
N LYS A 192 9.23 8.22 18.11
CA LYS A 192 7.83 8.01 18.49
C LYS A 192 7.23 6.81 17.74
N PRO A 193 6.25 6.10 18.34
CA PRO A 193 5.55 5.03 17.63
C PRO A 193 4.77 5.58 16.44
N ILE A 194 4.62 4.79 15.38
CA ILE A 194 3.82 5.12 14.20
C ILE A 194 2.50 4.36 14.29
N GLY A 195 1.39 5.10 14.28
CA GLY A 195 0.05 4.52 14.18
C GLY A 195 -0.24 4.06 12.76
N ILE A 196 -0.83 2.88 12.60
CA ILE A 196 -1.24 2.33 11.31
C ILE A 196 -2.71 1.97 11.41
N GLY A 197 -3.51 2.56 10.53
CA GLY A 197 -4.95 2.32 10.45
C GLY A 197 -5.35 1.95 9.04
N VAL A 198 -6.35 1.06 8.92
CA VAL A 198 -6.95 0.67 7.64
C VAL A 198 -8.46 0.89 7.64
N SER A 199 -9.06 1.36 6.53
CA SER A 199 -10.47 1.77 6.36
C SER A 199 -10.92 1.83 4.88
N HIS A 200 -11.24 0.69 4.28
CA HIS A 200 -11.42 0.56 2.82
C HIS A 200 -12.80 1.00 2.29
N GLY A 201 -13.64 1.65 3.12
CA GLY A 201 -15.00 2.09 2.77
C GLY A 201 -16.02 0.99 2.44
N TRP A 202 -15.58 -0.25 2.20
CA TRP A 202 -16.46 -1.37 1.88
C TRP A 202 -17.26 -1.83 3.09
N GLN A 203 -18.50 -2.21 2.81
CA GLN A 203 -19.40 -2.84 3.75
C GLN A 203 -19.55 -4.33 3.39
N PRO A 204 -19.72 -5.23 4.37
CA PRO A 204 -19.97 -6.64 4.09
C PRO A 204 -21.20 -6.80 3.19
N ALA A 205 -21.01 -7.38 2.00
CA ALA A 205 -22.09 -7.67 1.07
C ALA A 205 -22.83 -8.97 1.42
N SER A 206 -22.25 -9.80 2.29
CA SER A 206 -22.79 -11.10 2.73
C SER A 206 -22.17 -11.51 4.08
N GLU A 207 -22.61 -12.65 4.61
CA GLU A 207 -21.94 -13.30 5.74
C GLU A 207 -20.52 -13.75 5.37
N ALA A 208 -19.66 -13.89 6.39
CA ALA A 208 -18.28 -14.30 6.17
C ALA A 208 -18.19 -15.73 5.61
N PHE A 209 -17.35 -15.91 4.59
CA PHE A 209 -16.98 -17.22 4.08
C PHE A 209 -15.64 -17.68 4.66
N ARG A 210 -15.54 -18.97 4.99
CA ARG A 210 -14.27 -19.62 5.30
C ARG A 210 -13.66 -20.17 4.02
N VAL A 211 -12.43 -19.77 3.70
CA VAL A 211 -11.65 -20.45 2.65
C VAL A 211 -11.33 -21.87 3.12
N THR A 212 -11.81 -22.85 2.37
CA THR A 212 -11.57 -24.27 2.66
C THR A 212 -10.50 -24.88 1.78
N GLU A 213 -10.29 -24.34 0.57
CA GLU A 213 -9.23 -24.77 -0.33
C GLU A 213 -8.82 -23.63 -1.28
N ALA A 214 -7.51 -23.43 -1.44
CA ALA A 214 -6.92 -22.52 -2.39
C ALA A 214 -5.54 -23.05 -2.83
N GLU A 215 -5.16 -22.73 -4.07
CA GLU A 215 -3.86 -23.07 -4.65
C GLU A 215 -3.24 -21.79 -5.22
N GLY A 216 -2.25 -21.21 -4.52
CA GLY A 216 -1.69 -19.91 -4.87
C GLY A 216 -2.77 -18.83 -4.93
N LYS A 217 -2.92 -18.17 -6.08
CA LYS A 217 -3.96 -17.14 -6.32
C LYS A 217 -5.33 -17.72 -6.69
N ARG A 218 -5.45 -19.04 -6.83
CA ARG A 218 -6.67 -19.71 -7.27
C ARG A 218 -7.50 -20.13 -6.06
N LEU A 219 -8.63 -19.47 -5.84
CA LEU A 219 -9.63 -19.89 -4.87
C LEU A 219 -10.43 -21.09 -5.40
N ILE A 220 -10.49 -22.18 -4.64
CA ILE A 220 -11.11 -23.43 -5.08
C ILE A 220 -12.44 -23.66 -4.35
N SER A 221 -12.45 -23.55 -3.02
CA SER A 221 -13.67 -23.76 -2.24
C SER A 221 -13.84 -22.78 -1.07
N LEU A 222 -15.10 -22.45 -0.79
CA LEU A 222 -15.57 -21.63 0.31
C LEU A 222 -16.61 -22.43 1.12
N ASN A 223 -16.47 -22.48 2.44
CA ASN A 223 -17.33 -23.24 3.34
C ASN A 223 -17.54 -24.71 2.94
N GLY A 224 -16.56 -25.32 2.25
CA GLY A 224 -16.63 -26.69 1.76
C GLY A 224 -17.37 -26.86 0.42
N PHE A 225 -17.85 -25.78 -0.20
CA PHE A 225 -18.49 -25.78 -1.51
C PHE A 225 -17.59 -25.14 -2.58
N PRO A 226 -17.73 -25.50 -3.87
CA PRO A 226 -17.00 -24.85 -4.94
C PRO A 226 -17.17 -23.33 -4.91
N ALA A 227 -16.07 -22.57 -4.98
CA ALA A 227 -16.12 -21.12 -4.83
C ALA A 227 -17.04 -20.46 -5.87
N VAL A 228 -17.09 -20.99 -7.09
CA VAL A 228 -17.98 -20.53 -8.16
C VAL A 228 -19.46 -20.58 -7.77
N GLU A 229 -19.88 -21.60 -7.02
CA GLU A 229 -21.28 -21.76 -6.60
C GLU A 229 -21.66 -20.70 -5.57
N ALA A 230 -20.75 -20.38 -4.63
CA ALA A 230 -20.97 -19.31 -3.66
C ALA A 230 -21.17 -17.95 -4.35
N PHE A 231 -20.36 -17.64 -5.38
CA PHE A 231 -20.53 -16.42 -6.16
C PHE A 231 -21.82 -16.40 -6.97
N GLN A 232 -22.19 -17.53 -7.59
CA GLN A 232 -23.46 -17.64 -8.32
C GLN A 232 -24.68 -17.46 -7.40
N GLN A 233 -24.63 -18.03 -6.20
CA GLN A 233 -25.67 -17.84 -5.20
C GLN A 233 -25.77 -16.37 -4.75
N HIS A 234 -24.63 -15.73 -4.48
CA HIS A 234 -24.58 -14.31 -4.14
C HIS A 234 -25.13 -13.42 -5.26
N ALA A 235 -24.75 -13.70 -6.51
CA ALA A 235 -25.27 -12.99 -7.68
C ALA A 235 -26.80 -13.14 -7.79
N GLY A 236 -27.31 -14.36 -7.64
CA GLY A 236 -28.75 -14.63 -7.64
C GLY A 236 -29.50 -13.91 -6.52
N ALA A 237 -28.95 -13.89 -5.31
CA ALA A 237 -29.54 -13.22 -4.15
C ALA A 237 -29.56 -11.69 -4.29
N THR A 238 -28.58 -11.12 -4.98
CA THR A 238 -28.43 -9.67 -5.18
C THR A 238 -28.99 -9.17 -6.52
N GLY A 239 -29.58 -10.06 -7.34
CA GLY A 239 -30.11 -9.72 -8.66
C GLY A 239 -29.02 -9.36 -9.68
N GLN A 240 -27.77 -9.73 -9.42
CA GLN A 240 -26.64 -9.52 -10.31
C GLN A 240 -26.46 -10.71 -11.26
N THR A 241 -25.77 -10.48 -12.38
CA THR A 241 -25.45 -11.54 -13.35
C THR A 241 -23.94 -11.70 -13.45
N ILE A 242 -23.47 -12.96 -13.49
CA ILE A 242 -22.07 -13.28 -13.75
C ILE A 242 -21.93 -13.63 -15.22
N ASP A 243 -21.27 -12.77 -15.99
CA ASP A 243 -20.81 -13.14 -17.33
C ASP A 243 -19.50 -13.93 -17.21
N THR A 244 -19.55 -15.23 -17.49
CA THR A 244 -18.36 -16.09 -17.43
C THR A 244 -17.33 -15.78 -18.52
N ALA A 245 -17.73 -15.13 -19.62
CA ALA A 245 -16.81 -14.65 -20.65
C ALA A 245 -16.13 -13.33 -20.28
N SER A 246 -16.76 -12.54 -19.39
CA SER A 246 -16.21 -11.29 -18.86
C SER A 246 -16.51 -11.15 -17.36
N PRO A 247 -15.85 -11.94 -16.49
CA PRO A 247 -16.22 -12.03 -15.08
C PRO A 247 -15.67 -10.89 -14.21
N ILE A 248 -14.66 -10.14 -14.68
CA ILE A 248 -13.96 -9.11 -13.90
C ILE A 248 -14.90 -8.02 -13.35
N PRO A 249 -15.83 -7.43 -14.13
CA PRO A 249 -16.75 -6.42 -13.61
C PRO A 249 -17.55 -6.89 -12.39
N PHE A 250 -18.03 -8.14 -12.39
CA PHE A 250 -18.75 -8.70 -11.26
C PHE A 250 -17.85 -8.81 -10.02
N PHE A 251 -16.62 -9.33 -10.19
CA PHE A 251 -15.68 -9.51 -9.08
C PHE A 251 -15.14 -8.19 -8.52
N LEU A 252 -15.03 -7.13 -9.33
CA LEU A 252 -14.67 -5.79 -8.83
C LEU A 252 -15.77 -5.14 -8.00
N HIS A 253 -17.03 -5.53 -8.19
CA HIS A 253 -18.15 -5.08 -7.34
C HIS A 253 -18.38 -5.99 -6.12
N ASN A 254 -17.88 -7.23 -6.16
CA ASN A 254 -18.06 -8.24 -5.12
C ASN A 254 -16.70 -8.81 -4.71
N ILE A 255 -15.86 -7.94 -4.16
CA ILE A 255 -14.49 -8.29 -3.78
C ILE A 255 -14.52 -9.16 -2.53
N LEU A 256 -13.83 -10.30 -2.59
CA LEU A 256 -13.49 -11.05 -1.39
C LEU A 256 -12.37 -10.34 -0.66
N VAL A 257 -12.69 -9.70 0.46
CA VAL A 257 -11.69 -9.30 1.44
C VAL A 257 -11.28 -10.54 2.20
N LEU A 258 -10.12 -11.10 1.86
CA LEU A 258 -9.48 -12.05 2.75
C LEU A 258 -9.03 -11.27 3.99
N LEU A 259 -9.66 -11.56 5.13
CA LEU A 259 -9.17 -11.14 6.44
C LEU A 259 -7.86 -11.88 6.74
N CYS A 260 -6.79 -11.50 6.04
CA CYS A 260 -5.44 -11.93 6.37
C CYS A 260 -4.91 -10.96 7.42
N HIS A 261 -4.81 -11.43 8.66
CA HIS A 261 -4.32 -10.64 9.81
C HIS A 261 -2.93 -10.00 9.59
N LYS A 262 -2.15 -10.46 8.61
CA LYS A 262 -0.72 -10.19 8.52
C LYS A 262 -0.31 -8.88 7.85
N LEU A 263 -1.12 -8.33 6.93
CA LEU A 263 -0.78 -7.05 6.29
C LEU A 263 -1.42 -5.81 6.95
N CYS A 264 -2.43 -5.99 7.81
CA CYS A 264 -3.11 -4.88 8.48
C CYS A 264 -2.79 -4.72 9.97
N VAL A 265 -2.24 -5.73 10.66
CA VAL A 265 -2.07 -5.67 12.12
C VAL A 265 -0.78 -6.36 12.57
N ALA A 266 0.30 -5.58 12.70
CA ALA A 266 1.40 -5.88 13.60
C ALA A 266 1.49 -4.79 14.69
N ALA A 267 0.35 -4.50 15.34
CA ALA A 267 0.30 -3.86 16.64
C ALA A 267 -0.80 -4.55 17.43
N GLY A 268 -0.48 -5.07 18.62
CA GLY A 268 -1.35 -5.95 19.40
C GLY A 268 -2.63 -5.30 19.94
N THR A 269 -3.60 -5.06 19.07
CA THR A 269 -4.98 -4.76 19.44
C THR A 269 -5.92 -5.76 18.78
N SER A 270 -6.71 -6.44 19.61
CA SER A 270 -7.77 -7.35 19.21
C SER A 270 -8.81 -6.61 18.37
N TRP A 271 -9.11 -7.12 17.18
CA TRP A 271 -10.27 -6.71 16.41
C TRP A 271 -11.48 -7.51 16.90
N GLU A 272 -12.47 -6.83 17.47
CA GLU A 272 -13.80 -7.40 17.75
C GLU A 272 -14.80 -6.80 16.75
N PRO A 273 -15.65 -7.62 16.08
CA PRO A 273 -16.73 -7.10 15.26
C PRO A 273 -17.85 -6.61 16.18
N SER A 274 -17.91 -5.31 16.45
CA SER A 274 -19.07 -4.72 17.13
C SER A 274 -20.23 -4.58 16.16
N HIS A 275 -21.30 -5.36 16.40
CA HIS A 275 -22.64 -5.14 15.86
C HIS A 275 -23.24 -3.88 16.52
N GLU A 276 -22.92 -2.69 16.02
CA GLU A 276 -23.69 -1.49 16.36
C GLU A 276 -24.14 -0.77 15.09
N SER A 277 -25.45 -0.63 14.98
CA SER A 277 -26.21 0.02 13.91
C SER A 277 -25.84 1.50 13.77
N ALA A 278 -25.86 1.98 12.53
CA ALA A 278 -25.42 3.31 12.10
C ALA A 278 -26.28 4.52 12.54
N ASP A 279 -27.08 4.42 13.60
CA ASP A 279 -28.00 5.48 14.03
C ASP A 279 -27.84 5.80 15.52
N GLU A 280 -26.68 6.32 15.94
CA GLU A 280 -26.56 7.17 17.14
C GLU A 280 -25.14 7.78 17.20
N PHE A 281 -24.92 8.93 16.55
CA PHE A 281 -23.76 9.78 16.85
C PHE A 281 -24.19 11.24 17.04
N SER A 282 -24.11 11.66 18.30
CA SER A 282 -24.28 13.03 18.81
C SER A 282 -23.12 13.94 18.34
N PRO A 283 -23.31 15.26 18.20
CA PRO A 283 -22.36 16.17 17.59
C PRO A 283 -21.41 16.71 18.65
N ASP A 284 -20.35 15.97 18.98
CA ASP A 284 -19.23 16.55 19.72
C ASP A 284 -17.91 16.04 19.12
N GLY A 285 -17.10 16.99 18.67
CA GLY A 285 -15.91 16.79 17.86
C GLY A 285 -14.85 15.92 18.51
N GLY A 286 -14.39 14.94 17.74
CA GLY A 286 -13.20 14.15 18.00
C GLY A 286 -12.78 13.49 16.69
N ASP A 287 -11.79 14.08 16.02
CA ASP A 287 -11.27 13.62 14.72
C ASP A 287 -10.84 12.15 14.77
N ARG A 288 -11.48 11.31 13.95
CA ARG A 288 -10.97 9.99 13.55
C ARG A 288 -11.31 9.74 12.07
N LEU A 289 -10.32 9.95 11.21
CA LEU A 289 -10.33 9.67 9.77
C LEU A 289 -8.99 8.98 9.50
N GLY A 290 -8.90 7.73 9.03
CA GLY A 290 -9.23 7.24 7.69
C GLY A 290 -8.04 6.38 7.20
N ASP A 291 -8.24 5.57 6.17
CA ASP A 291 -7.31 4.55 5.65
C ASP A 291 -5.88 5.08 5.37
N VAL A 292 -4.86 4.39 5.93
CA VAL A 292 -3.44 4.81 6.08
C VAL A 292 -3.20 6.31 5.91
N ALA A 293 -3.86 7.11 6.75
CA ALA A 293 -3.40 8.44 7.05
C ALA A 293 -2.18 8.33 7.98
N PHE A 294 -1.00 8.74 7.52
CA PHE A 294 0.08 9.11 8.43
C PHE A 294 -0.36 10.38 9.17
N GLY A 295 -1.12 10.21 10.25
CA GLY A 295 -1.43 11.27 11.19
C GLY A 295 -0.21 11.53 12.05
N ALA A 296 0.45 12.67 11.85
CA ALA A 296 1.29 13.25 12.88
C ALA A 296 0.35 14.08 13.78
N ASP A 297 -0.02 13.52 14.93
CA ASP A 297 -0.71 14.28 15.96
C ASP A 297 0.21 15.43 16.42
N GLY A 298 -0.34 16.64 16.44
CA GLY A 298 0.28 17.85 17.00
C GLY A 298 0.34 17.83 18.51
#